data_AF-A0A947J3R1-F1
#
_entry.id   AF-A0A947J3R1-F1
#
_cell.length_a   1.000
_cell.length_b   1.000
_cell.length_c   1.000
_cell.angle_alpha   90.00
_cell.angle_beta   90.00
_cell.angle_gamma   90.00
#
_symmetry.space_group_name_H-M   'P 1'
#
loop_
_entity.id
_entity.type
_entity.pdbx_description
1 polymer ?
#
loop_
_entity_poly.entity_id
_entity_poly.type
_entity_poly.pdbx_seq_one_letter_code
_entity_poly.pdbx_strand_id
1 'polypeptide(L)'
;MNSILFLSGKGGTGKTSLAGAFAVLAEEKVLADCDVDAANLHLLLDPSIVSEGEYEGSKMAIKDAEHCTDCGKCREVCRFHAIGEDLRIHEYL
;
A
#
# COMPACT_ATOMS: atom_id res chain seq x y z
N MET A 1 15.26 -8.36 14.20
CA MET A 1 14.84 -7.29 13.26
C MET A 1 13.66 -6.59 13.90
N ASN A 2 13.80 -5.30 14.20
CA ASN A 2 12.74 -4.53 14.84
C ASN A 2 12.09 -3.63 13.78
N SER A 3 10.78 -3.50 13.82
CA SER A 3 10.02 -2.70 12.86
C SER A 3 9.09 -1.77 13.61
N ILE A 4 9.11 -0.49 13.24
CA ILE A 4 8.27 0.55 13.81
C ILE A 4 7.36 1.07 12.70
N LEU A 5 6.06 1.10 12.96
CA LEU A 5 5.05 1.50 12.00
C LEU A 5 4.22 2.67 12.56
N PHE A 6 4.25 3.81 11.86
CA PHE A 6 3.49 5.00 12.21
C PHE A 6 2.19 5.07 11.41
N LEU A 7 1.07 4.70 12.03
CA LEU A 7 -0.26 4.68 11.39
C LEU A 7 -1.17 5.76 11.98
N SER A 8 -2.01 6.36 11.12
CA SER A 8 -3.06 7.30 11.53
C SER A 8 -4.13 7.38 10.45
N GLY A 9 -5.39 7.19 10.84
CA GLY A 9 -6.57 7.28 9.98
C GLY A 9 -7.08 8.70 9.70
N LYS A 10 -6.41 9.74 10.24
CA LYS A 10 -6.68 11.13 9.91
C LYS A 10 -5.51 11.67 9.06
N GLY A 11 -5.84 12.36 7.97
CA GLY A 11 -4.86 13.04 7.11
C GLY A 11 -4.14 14.15 7.88
N GLY A 12 -2.84 14.29 7.64
CA GLY A 12 -1.98 15.29 8.29
C GLY A 12 -0.50 14.89 8.31
N THR A 13 0.38 15.87 8.52
CA THR A 13 1.85 15.73 8.41
C THR A 13 2.51 15.02 9.60
N GLY A 14 1.79 14.83 10.72
CA GLY A 14 2.37 14.32 11.97
C GLY A 14 3.03 12.93 11.86
N LYS A 15 2.49 12.04 11.00
CA LYS A 15 3.09 10.72 10.75
C LYS A 15 4.49 10.87 10.14
N THR A 16 4.59 11.66 9.08
CA THR A 16 5.84 11.91 8.35
C THR A 16 6.85 12.63 9.23
N SER A 17 6.41 13.60 10.05
CA SER A 17 7.29 14.29 11.01
C SER A 17 7.88 13.33 12.05
N LEU A 18 7.07 12.43 12.61
CA LEU A 18 7.55 11.41 13.56
C LEU A 18 8.49 10.41 12.88
N ALA A 19 8.14 9.94 11.68
CA ALA A 19 9.00 9.04 10.91
C ALA A 19 10.36 9.68 10.61
N GLY A 20 10.39 10.96 10.21
CA GLY A 20 11.63 11.73 10.00
C GLY A 20 12.46 11.91 11.29
N ALA A 21 11.81 12.19 12.43
CA ALA A 21 12.52 12.29 13.71
C ALA A 21 13.16 10.96 14.11
N PHE A 22 12.45 9.84 13.95
CA PHE A 22 13.01 8.51 14.20
C PHE A 22 14.10 8.14 13.20
N ALA A 23 13.98 8.57 11.95
CA ALA A 23 15.03 8.39 10.95
C ALA A 23 16.35 9.02 11.40
N VAL A 24 16.33 10.22 12.01
CA VAL A 24 17.56 10.84 12.51
C VAL A 24 18.18 10.04 13.67
N LEU A 25 17.34 9.49 14.55
CA LEU A 25 17.80 8.78 15.75
C LEU A 25 18.25 7.33 15.50
N ALA A 26 17.74 6.69 14.45
CA ALA A 26 18.05 5.30 14.15
C ALA A 26 19.35 5.18 13.34
N GLU A 27 20.29 4.41 13.86
CA GLU A 27 21.46 3.92 13.13
C GLU A 27 21.07 2.71 12.25
N GLU A 28 21.78 2.48 11.14
CA GLU A 28 21.59 1.33 10.22
C GLU A 28 20.11 1.00 9.91
N LYS A 29 19.43 1.94 9.26
CA LYS A 29 17.97 1.95 9.08
C LYS A 29 17.55 1.73 7.62
N VAL A 30 16.37 1.16 7.47
CA VAL A 30 15.59 1.16 6.22
C VAL A 30 14.31 1.93 6.49
N LEU A 31 13.98 2.87 5.60
CA LEU A 31 12.79 3.70 5.69
C LEU A 31 11.91 3.45 4.47
N ALA A 32 10.61 3.34 4.70
CA ALA A 32 9.61 3.22 3.65
C ALA A 32 8.49 4.21 3.93
N ASP A 33 8.16 5.02 2.93
CA ASP A 33 6.96 5.85 2.95
C ASP A 33 5.87 5.08 2.20
N CYS A 34 4.91 4.54 2.96
CA CYS A 34 3.84 3.69 2.43
C CYS A 34 2.53 4.46 2.24
N ASP A 35 2.59 5.79 2.18
CA ASP A 35 1.45 6.61 1.79
C ASP A 35 1.26 6.55 0.27
N VAL A 36 0.12 5.99 -0.17
CA VAL A 36 -0.21 5.81 -1.59
C VAL A 36 -0.51 7.14 -2.27
N ASP A 37 -1.14 8.07 -1.54
CA ASP A 37 -1.65 9.32 -2.11
C ASP A 37 -0.62 10.45 -2.03
N ALA A 38 0.17 10.49 -0.95
CA ALA A 38 1.04 11.61 -0.64
C ALA A 38 2.30 11.21 0.16
N ALA A 39 3.15 10.37 -0.43
CA ALA A 39 4.48 10.10 0.10
C ALA A 39 5.31 11.39 0.20
N ASN A 40 5.77 11.76 1.40
CA ASN A 40 6.39 13.04 1.72
C ASN A 40 7.75 12.92 2.43
N LEU A 41 8.20 11.71 2.77
CA LEU A 41 9.45 11.52 3.52
C LEU A 41 10.68 12.03 2.77
N HIS A 42 10.65 11.99 1.43
CA HIS A 42 11.71 12.52 0.56
C HIS A 42 11.98 14.02 0.79
N LEU A 43 10.96 14.79 1.22
CA LEU A 43 11.12 16.21 1.55
C LEU A 43 12.00 16.46 2.79
N LEU A 44 12.10 15.46 3.68
CA LEU A 44 12.86 15.57 4.93
C LEU A 44 14.27 14.97 4.81
N LEU A 45 14.45 13.98 3.93
CA LEU A 45 15.67 13.16 3.89
C LEU A 45 16.65 13.53 2.78
N ASP A 46 16.26 14.39 1.84
CA ASP A 46 17.06 14.76 0.65
C ASP A 46 17.78 13.56 -0.01
N PRO A 47 17.04 12.49 -0.37
CA PRO A 47 17.65 11.26 -0.85
C PRO A 47 18.21 11.44 -2.27
N SER A 48 19.33 10.78 -2.55
CA SER A 48 19.77 10.56 -3.93
C SER A 48 18.97 9.41 -4.54
N ILE A 49 18.33 9.65 -5.70
CA ILE A 49 17.60 8.61 -6.43
C ILE A 49 18.62 7.66 -7.08
N VAL A 50 18.60 6.40 -6.66
CA VAL A 50 19.47 5.34 -7.22
C VAL A 50 18.78 4.57 -8.34
N SER A 51 17.45 4.43 -8.25
CA SER A 51 16.62 3.73 -9.24
C SER A 51 15.18 4.25 -9.18
N GLU A 52 14.54 4.33 -10.33
CA GLU A 52 13.12 4.64 -10.49
C GLU A 52 12.51 3.67 -11.51
N GLY A 53 11.20 3.45 -11.40
CA GLY A 53 10.47 2.56 -12.30
C GLY A 53 9.01 2.44 -11.88
N GLU A 54 8.21 1.86 -12.78
CA GLU A 54 6.85 1.48 -12.44
C GLU A 54 6.87 0.37 -11.37
N TYR A 55 6.02 0.53 -10.36
CA TYR A 55 5.90 -0.44 -9.28
C TYR A 55 4.47 -0.99 -9.21
N GLU A 56 4.34 -2.28 -9.49
CA GLU A 56 3.11 -3.05 -9.31
C GLU A 56 3.31 -4.07 -8.18
N GLY A 57 2.89 -3.71 -6.97
CA GLY A 57 3.08 -4.55 -5.78
C GLY A 57 1.82 -5.26 -5.29
N SER A 58 0.64 -4.90 -5.79
CA SER A 58 -0.63 -5.45 -5.34
C SER A 58 -0.94 -6.77 -6.07
N LYS A 59 -1.34 -7.78 -5.31
CA LYS A 59 -1.93 -8.98 -5.90
C LYS A 59 -3.36 -8.66 -6.29
N MET A 60 -3.64 -8.71 -7.59
CA MET A 60 -5.02 -8.65 -8.06
C MET A 60 -5.72 -9.96 -7.76
N ALA A 61 -7.02 -9.88 -7.46
CA ALA A 61 -7.85 -11.07 -7.41
C ALA A 61 -7.90 -11.69 -8.81
N ILE A 62 -7.84 -13.03 -8.88
CA ILE A 62 -7.89 -13.78 -10.14
C ILE A 62 -9.05 -14.77 -10.04
N LYS A 63 -9.90 -14.82 -11.08
CA LYS A 63 -10.93 -15.83 -11.21
C LYS A 63 -10.32 -17.08 -11.83
N ASP A 64 -10.07 -18.09 -11.01
CA ASP A 64 -9.65 -19.41 -11.48
C ASP A 64 -10.84 -20.13 -12.12
N ALA A 65 -10.82 -20.29 -13.45
CA ALA A 65 -11.92 -20.89 -14.20
C ALA A 65 -12.10 -22.40 -13.94
N GLU A 66 -11.07 -23.10 -13.48
CA GLU A 66 -11.16 -24.54 -13.16
C GLU A 66 -11.85 -24.77 -11.82
N HIS A 67 -11.65 -23.87 -10.86
CA HIS A 67 -12.18 -23.99 -9.50
C HIS A 67 -13.43 -23.15 -9.26
N CYS A 68 -13.71 -22.16 -10.10
CA CYS A 68 -14.87 -21.29 -9.91
C CYS A 68 -16.18 -21.99 -10.33
N THR A 69 -17.13 -21.99 -9.40
CA THR A 69 -18.48 -22.54 -9.63
C THR A 69 -19.54 -21.45 -9.75
N ASP A 70 -19.13 -20.21 -10.05
CA ASP A 70 -19.98 -19.01 -10.09
C ASP A 70 -20.86 -18.80 -8.84
N CYS A 71 -20.36 -19.19 -7.66
CA CYS A 71 -21.15 -19.16 -6.41
C CYS A 71 -21.34 -17.76 -5.79
N GLY A 72 -20.65 -16.73 -6.30
CA GLY A 72 -20.80 -15.35 -5.80
C GLY A 72 -20.16 -15.03 -4.44
N LYS A 73 -19.68 -16.01 -3.67
CA LYS A 73 -19.09 -15.78 -2.33
C LYS A 73 -17.92 -14.80 -2.32
N CYS A 74 -17.11 -14.80 -3.38
CA CYS A 74 -16.01 -13.85 -3.53
C CYS A 74 -16.49 -12.39 -3.54
N ARG A 75 -17.65 -12.11 -4.18
CA ARG A 75 -18.26 -10.78 -4.21
C ARG A 75 -18.74 -10.34 -2.83
N GLU A 76 -19.37 -11.24 -2.07
CA GLU A 76 -19.88 -10.96 -0.73
C GLU A 76 -18.78 -10.53 0.25
N VAL A 77 -17.59 -11.11 0.13
CA VAL A 77 -16.43 -10.79 0.99
C VAL A 77 -15.56 -9.65 0.44
N CYS A 78 -15.85 -9.13 -0.75
CA CYS A 78 -15.04 -8.11 -1.40
C CYS A 78 -15.28 -6.73 -0.76
N ARG A 79 -14.40 -6.34 0.16
CA ARG A 79 -14.45 -5.03 0.85
C ARG A 79 -14.37 -3.83 -0.10
N PHE A 80 -13.70 -3.99 -1.23
CA PHE A 80 -13.46 -2.93 -2.20
C PHE A 80 -14.55 -2.86 -3.28
N HIS A 81 -15.54 -3.76 -3.25
CA HIS A 81 -16.56 -3.89 -4.27
C HIS A 81 -16.00 -4.04 -5.71
N ALA A 82 -14.80 -4.62 -5.82
CA ALA A 82 -14.09 -4.82 -7.08
C ALA A 82 -14.65 -5.99 -7.93
N ILE A 83 -15.63 -6.75 -7.43
CA ILE A 83 -16.23 -7.88 -8.15
C ILE A 83 -17.67 -7.53 -8.54
N GLY A 84 -17.90 -7.43 -9.85
CA GLY A 84 -19.19 -7.12 -10.44
C GLY A 84 -20.25 -8.21 -10.26
N GLU A 85 -21.50 -7.91 -10.62
CA GLU A 85 -22.61 -8.87 -10.58
C GLU A 85 -22.41 -10.03 -11.58
N ASP A 86 -21.69 -9.76 -12.67
CA ASP A 86 -21.25 -10.75 -13.66
C ASP A 86 -20.02 -11.55 -13.22
N LEU A 87 -19.60 -11.40 -11.96
CA LEU A 87 -18.40 -12.01 -11.37
C LEU A 87 -17.11 -11.66 -12.11
N ARG A 88 -17.08 -10.52 -12.82
CA ARG A 88 -15.84 -9.95 -13.35
C ARG A 88 -15.13 -9.13 -12.28
N ILE A 89 -13.81 -9.20 -12.32
CA ILE A 89 -12.93 -8.46 -11.42
C ILE A 89 -12.56 -7.15 -12.13
N HIS A 90 -12.84 -6.02 -11.50
CA HIS A 90 -12.51 -4.70 -11.98
C HIS A 90 -11.15 -4.28 -11.43
N GLU A 91 -10.23 -3.90 -12.32
CA GLU A 91 -8.82 -3.65 -11.99
C GLU A 91 -8.56 -2.27 -11.34
N TYR A 92 -9.55 -1.36 -11.32
CA TYR A 92 -9.36 0.06 -10.98
C TYR A 92 -10.44 0.65 -10.06
N LEU A 93 -10.80 -0.07 -8.99
CA LEU A 93 -11.54 0.50 -7.85
C LEU A 93 -10.63 0.63 -6.62
#